data_AF-A0A060C6J9-F1
#
_entry.id   AF-A0A060C6J9-F1
#
_cell.length_a   1.000
_cell.length_b   1.000
_cell.length_c   1.000
_cell.angle_alpha   90.00
_cell.angle_beta   90.00
_cell.angle_gamma   90.00
#
_symmetry.space_group_name_H-M   'P 1'
#
loop_
_entity.id
_entity.type
_entity.pdbx_description
1 polymer ?
#
loop_
_entity_poly.entity_id
_entity_poly.type
_entity_poly.pdbx_seq_one_letter_code
_entity_poly.pdbx_strand_id
1 'polypeptide(L)'
;GIDLGDTSNVSSNLTLPTTNGITWTSSDTSVVGTDGTVHQSTTARTVTLTATVSVGSSTRTKDFTVTVAGRSSDSQAQADLDAVTIPDADDVRGNITLPTTGSVYGSAITWSSASGASDVNITTTTQDGKAPGVVTRGAADTTVTLTASVAGTTASRTFTLTVKARPTATSTYDAGYLWTHFA
;
A
#
# COMPACT_ATOMS: atom_id res chain seq x y z
N GLY A 1 -7.88 35.46 -23.45
CA GLY A 1 -8.70 34.94 -22.34
C GLY A 1 -7.89 33.93 -21.58
N ILE A 2 -8.19 33.69 -20.30
CA ILE A 2 -7.49 32.66 -19.50
C ILE A 2 -7.92 31.28 -20.00
N ASP A 3 -6.95 30.39 -20.20
CA ASP A 3 -7.12 29.00 -20.62
C ASP A 3 -6.21 28.12 -19.75
N LEU A 4 -6.72 26.97 -19.30
CA LEU A 4 -6.00 25.99 -18.48
C LEU A 4 -5.70 24.70 -19.27
N GLY A 5 -6.05 24.64 -20.56
CA GLY A 5 -5.95 23.43 -21.37
C GLY A 5 -7.02 22.41 -21.04
N ASP A 6 -6.74 21.12 -21.30
CA ASP A 6 -7.65 20.04 -20.95
C ASP A 6 -7.68 19.79 -19.44
N THR A 7 -8.85 20.05 -18.85
CA THR A 7 -9.11 19.93 -17.42
C THR A 7 -10.08 18.79 -17.10
N SER A 8 -10.37 17.91 -18.06
CA SER A 8 -11.34 16.82 -17.91
C SER A 8 -10.78 15.57 -17.24
N ASN A 9 -9.46 15.40 -17.19
CA ASN A 9 -8.82 14.22 -16.59
C ASN A 9 -7.38 14.53 -16.09
N VAL A 10 -7.29 15.40 -15.09
CA VAL A 10 -6.01 15.94 -14.59
C VAL A 10 -5.38 14.98 -13.57
N SER A 11 -4.11 14.63 -13.76
CA SER A 11 -3.32 13.81 -12.82
C SER A 11 -2.03 14.48 -12.34
N SER A 12 -1.76 15.72 -12.79
CA SER A 12 -0.57 16.49 -12.46
C SER A 12 -0.96 17.91 -12.04
N ASN A 13 -0.07 18.60 -11.33
CA ASN A 13 -0.32 19.98 -10.90
C ASN A 13 -0.65 20.90 -12.09
N LEU A 14 -1.60 21.79 -11.88
CA LEU A 14 -2.00 22.81 -12.84
C LEU A 14 -1.09 24.03 -12.70
N THR A 15 -0.80 24.69 -13.82
CA THR A 15 -0.17 26.02 -13.80
C THR A 15 -1.27 27.07 -13.86
N LEU A 16 -1.49 27.79 -12.75
CA LEU A 16 -2.52 28.82 -12.64
C LEU A 16 -1.92 30.21 -12.92
N PRO A 17 -2.35 30.92 -13.97
CA PRO A 17 -1.85 32.26 -14.26
C PRO A 17 -2.24 33.26 -13.16
N THR A 18 -1.26 33.99 -12.61
CA THR A 18 -1.46 35.06 -11.61
C THR A 18 -1.09 36.45 -12.14
N THR A 19 -0.65 36.53 -13.40
CA THR A 19 -0.31 37.79 -14.05
C THR A 19 -1.54 38.70 -14.17
N ASN A 20 -1.33 40.02 -14.22
CA ASN A 20 -2.40 41.02 -14.30
C ASN A 20 -3.38 41.01 -13.10
N GLY A 21 -2.91 40.57 -11.92
CA GLY A 21 -3.72 40.58 -10.69
C GLY A 21 -4.79 39.49 -10.64
N ILE A 22 -4.62 38.40 -11.40
CA ILE A 22 -5.52 37.24 -11.31
C ILE A 22 -5.30 36.53 -9.98
N THR A 23 -6.38 36.36 -9.22
CA THR A 23 -6.40 35.52 -8.01
C THR A 23 -7.31 34.32 -8.21
N TRP A 24 -6.98 33.20 -7.59
CA TRP A 24 -7.71 31.95 -7.73
C TRP A 24 -8.35 31.52 -6.42
N THR A 25 -9.56 30.97 -6.52
CA THR A 25 -10.22 30.23 -5.45
C THR A 25 -10.60 28.84 -5.96
N SER A 26 -10.65 27.86 -5.05
CA SER A 26 -11.09 26.50 -5.35
C SER A 26 -12.34 26.17 -4.54
N SER A 27 -13.27 25.45 -5.14
CA SER A 27 -14.42 24.91 -4.42
C SER A 27 -14.05 23.79 -3.43
N ASP A 28 -12.89 23.14 -3.63
CA ASP A 28 -12.35 22.12 -2.72
C ASP A 28 -10.81 22.06 -2.81
N THR A 29 -10.15 22.69 -1.84
CA THR A 29 -8.68 22.73 -1.75
C THR A 29 -8.06 21.39 -1.38
N SER A 30 -8.85 20.39 -0.94
CA SER A 30 -8.36 19.03 -0.72
C SER A 30 -8.17 18.24 -2.01
N VAL A 31 -8.66 18.75 -3.15
CA VAL A 31 -8.52 18.14 -4.48
C VAL A 31 -7.64 18.98 -5.39
N VAL A 32 -7.86 20.31 -5.45
CA VAL A 32 -6.97 21.25 -6.14
C VAL A 32 -6.76 22.50 -5.29
N GLY A 33 -5.51 22.75 -4.92
CA GLY A 33 -5.08 23.95 -4.21
C GLY A 33 -5.21 25.22 -5.05
N THR A 34 -5.25 26.39 -4.39
CA THR A 34 -5.31 27.70 -5.07
C THR A 34 -4.02 28.06 -5.82
N ASP A 35 -2.95 27.28 -5.61
CA ASP A 35 -1.68 27.33 -6.32
C ASP A 35 -1.62 26.36 -7.51
N GLY A 36 -2.66 25.54 -7.72
CA GLY A 36 -2.72 24.51 -8.74
C GLY A 36 -2.18 23.15 -8.31
N THR A 37 -1.78 22.96 -7.06
CA THR A 37 -1.39 21.65 -6.53
C THR A 37 -2.56 20.68 -6.61
N VAL A 38 -2.37 19.51 -7.23
CA VAL A 38 -3.42 18.49 -7.43
C VAL A 38 -3.23 17.35 -6.44
N HIS A 39 -4.31 16.98 -5.76
CA HIS A 39 -4.37 15.90 -4.79
C HIS A 39 -5.32 14.80 -5.28
N GLN A 40 -4.76 13.75 -5.89
CA GLN A 40 -5.56 12.63 -6.38
C GLN A 40 -6.12 11.78 -5.24
N SER A 41 -7.40 11.42 -5.35
CA SER A 41 -8.07 10.40 -4.54
C SER A 41 -8.11 9.04 -5.25
N THR A 42 -8.75 8.04 -4.63
CA THR A 42 -8.98 6.72 -5.24
C THR A 42 -9.92 6.79 -6.44
N THR A 43 -10.94 7.64 -6.36
CA THR A 43 -11.89 7.91 -7.44
C THR A 43 -11.68 9.31 -8.01
N ALA A 44 -12.19 9.53 -9.23
CA ALA A 44 -12.16 10.85 -9.85
C ALA A 44 -13.04 11.83 -9.07
N ARG A 45 -12.60 13.09 -8.98
CA ARG A 45 -13.32 14.17 -8.30
C ARG A 45 -13.30 15.43 -9.14
N THR A 46 -14.40 16.16 -9.14
CA THR A 46 -14.54 17.42 -9.89
C THR A 46 -14.60 18.59 -8.91
N VAL A 47 -13.88 19.66 -9.26
CA VAL A 47 -13.87 20.94 -8.56
C VAL A 47 -14.05 22.09 -9.53
N THR A 48 -14.46 23.25 -9.00
CA THR A 48 -14.51 24.50 -9.75
C THR A 48 -13.38 25.40 -9.26
N LEU A 49 -12.51 25.82 -10.18
CA LEU A 49 -11.55 26.90 -9.95
C LEU A 49 -12.12 28.21 -10.48
N THR A 50 -12.13 29.26 -9.67
CA THR A 50 -12.61 30.58 -10.05
C THR A 50 -11.44 31.56 -10.14
N ALA A 51 -11.15 32.03 -11.35
CA ALA A 51 -10.24 33.13 -11.59
C ALA A 51 -10.96 34.46 -11.36
N THR A 52 -10.38 35.35 -10.56
CA THR A 52 -10.93 36.68 -10.27
C THR A 52 -9.91 37.75 -10.64
N VAL A 53 -10.36 38.81 -11.31
CA VAL A 53 -9.57 40.02 -11.59
C VAL A 53 -10.38 41.23 -11.17
N SER A 54 -9.75 42.15 -10.44
CA SER A 54 -10.35 43.42 -10.03
C SER A 54 -9.54 44.61 -10.53
N VAL A 55 -10.22 45.60 -11.10
CA VAL A 55 -9.63 46.88 -11.54
C VAL A 55 -10.51 48.02 -11.03
N GLY A 56 -9.99 48.80 -10.09
CA GLY A 56 -10.80 49.78 -9.36
C GLY A 56 -11.92 49.10 -8.57
N SER A 57 -13.17 49.52 -8.80
CA SER A 57 -14.38 48.91 -8.21
C SER A 57 -14.98 47.78 -9.05
N SER A 58 -14.42 47.49 -10.23
CA SER A 58 -14.95 46.47 -11.14
C SER A 58 -14.27 45.13 -10.90
N THR A 59 -15.06 44.07 -10.76
CA THR A 59 -14.57 42.69 -10.61
C THR A 59 -15.14 41.81 -11.72
N ARG A 60 -14.29 40.94 -12.28
CA ARG A 60 -14.69 39.92 -13.25
C ARG A 60 -14.19 38.56 -12.79
N THR A 61 -15.06 37.56 -12.91
CA THR A 61 -14.73 36.17 -12.61
C THR A 61 -14.83 35.29 -13.86
N LYS A 62 -14.13 34.17 -13.84
CA LYS A 62 -14.30 33.07 -14.79
C LYS A 62 -14.10 31.73 -14.06
N ASP A 63 -15.07 30.84 -14.21
CA ASP A 63 -15.03 29.51 -13.63
C ASP A 63 -14.45 28.49 -14.62
N PHE A 64 -13.72 27.53 -14.05
CA PHE A 64 -13.12 26.40 -14.74
C PHE A 64 -13.51 25.12 -14.00
N THR A 65 -14.23 24.24 -14.66
CA THR A 65 -14.51 22.91 -14.15
C THR A 65 -13.27 22.03 -14.36
N VAL A 66 -12.71 21.52 -13.27
CA VAL A 66 -11.53 20.65 -13.29
C VAL A 66 -11.92 19.29 -12.71
N THR A 67 -11.72 18.23 -13.49
CA THR A 67 -11.86 16.85 -13.05
C THR A 67 -10.49 16.26 -12.83
N VAL A 68 -10.18 15.95 -11.58
CA VAL A 68 -8.96 15.25 -11.18
C VAL A 68 -9.20 13.74 -11.28
N ALA A 69 -8.29 13.07 -11.97
CA ALA A 69 -8.30 11.62 -12.16
C ALA A 69 -8.11 10.91 -10.81
N GLY A 70 -8.87 9.82 -10.60
CA GLY A 70 -8.55 8.89 -9.53
C GLY A 70 -7.21 8.20 -9.77
N ARG A 71 -6.56 7.70 -8.71
CA ARG A 71 -5.37 6.86 -8.85
C ARG A 71 -5.69 5.61 -9.65
N SER A 72 -4.78 5.17 -10.50
CA SER A 72 -4.92 3.89 -11.20
C SER A 72 -4.97 2.73 -10.21
N SER A 73 -5.61 1.62 -10.60
CA SER A 73 -5.59 0.38 -9.84
C SER A 73 -4.17 -0.11 -9.57
N ASP A 74 -3.27 -0.02 -10.55
CA ASP A 74 -1.85 -0.35 -10.37
C ASP A 74 -1.17 0.50 -9.29
N SER A 75 -1.40 1.81 -9.29
CA SER A 75 -0.79 2.70 -8.27
C SER A 75 -1.35 2.42 -6.88
N GLN A 76 -2.64 2.12 -6.77
CA GLN A 76 -3.27 1.76 -5.49
C GLN A 76 -2.74 0.41 -4.98
N ALA A 77 -2.69 -0.60 -5.84
CA ALA A 77 -2.15 -1.92 -5.52
C ALA A 77 -0.67 -1.84 -5.12
N GLN A 78 0.15 -1.09 -5.84
CA GLN A 78 1.56 -0.93 -5.49
C GLN A 78 1.73 -0.28 -4.12
N ALA A 79 0.97 0.77 -3.79
CA ALA A 79 1.03 1.41 -2.48
C ALA A 79 0.62 0.46 -1.34
N ASP A 80 -0.40 -0.38 -1.57
CA ASP A 80 -0.81 -1.42 -0.62
C ASP A 80 0.29 -2.49 -0.43
N LEU A 81 0.92 -2.93 -1.52
CA LEU A 81 2.02 -3.90 -1.46
C LEU A 81 3.26 -3.30 -0.79
N ASP A 82 3.58 -2.02 -1.02
CA ASP A 82 4.70 -1.31 -0.40
C ASP A 82 4.51 -1.14 1.11
N ALA A 83 3.26 -1.04 1.58
CA ALA A 83 2.93 -0.97 2.99
C ALA A 83 3.04 -2.31 3.73
N VAL A 84 3.08 -3.44 3.02
CA VAL A 84 3.25 -4.77 3.63
C VAL A 84 4.61 -4.88 4.31
N THR A 85 4.61 -5.36 5.55
CA THR A 85 5.82 -5.66 6.33
C THR A 85 5.70 -7.08 6.87
N ILE A 86 6.79 -7.85 6.77
CA ILE A 86 6.91 -9.16 7.41
C ILE A 86 7.98 -9.03 8.50
N PRO A 87 7.59 -9.02 9.79
CA PRO A 87 8.54 -8.97 10.90
C PRO A 87 9.47 -10.18 10.91
N ASP A 88 10.70 -9.97 11.39
CA ASP A 88 11.71 -11.02 11.60
C ASP A 88 11.94 -11.90 10.36
N ALA A 89 11.84 -11.31 9.16
CA ALA A 89 11.95 -12.02 7.90
C ALA A 89 13.26 -12.81 7.76
N ASP A 90 14.34 -12.40 8.44
CA ASP A 90 15.66 -13.06 8.46
C ASP A 90 15.85 -14.09 9.59
N ASP A 91 14.91 -14.22 10.53
CA ASP A 91 14.96 -15.20 11.63
C ASP A 91 13.59 -15.85 11.90
N VAL A 92 12.96 -16.39 10.85
CA VAL A 92 11.61 -16.97 10.95
C VAL A 92 11.66 -18.32 11.68
N ARG A 93 11.16 -18.32 12.91
CA ARG A 93 11.10 -19.51 13.80
C ARG A 93 9.68 -20.02 14.07
N GLY A 94 8.67 -19.24 13.73
CA GLY A 94 7.26 -19.53 13.94
C GLY A 94 6.40 -19.05 12.78
N ASN A 95 5.08 -19.13 12.95
CA ASN A 95 4.13 -18.66 11.93
C ASN A 95 4.26 -17.15 11.75
N ILE A 96 4.10 -16.71 10.51
CA ILE A 96 4.03 -15.30 10.13
C ILE A 96 2.58 -14.95 9.75
N THR A 97 2.29 -13.66 9.62
CA THR A 97 1.01 -13.20 9.08
C THR A 97 1.22 -12.68 7.67
N LEU A 98 0.49 -13.24 6.71
CA LEU A 98 0.45 -12.72 5.34
C LEU A 98 -0.88 -11.98 5.14
N PRO A 99 -0.88 -10.63 5.07
CA PRO A 99 -2.12 -9.87 4.91
C PRO A 99 -2.77 -10.19 3.56
N THR A 100 -4.08 -10.43 3.57
CA THR A 100 -4.90 -10.64 2.36
C THR A 100 -5.56 -9.35 1.87
N THR A 101 -5.39 -8.25 2.61
CA THR A 101 -5.94 -6.93 2.29
C THR A 101 -4.90 -5.87 2.61
N GLY A 102 -4.66 -4.97 1.65
CA GLY A 102 -3.76 -3.85 1.82
C GLY A 102 -4.29 -2.80 2.80
N SER A 103 -3.41 -2.15 3.54
CA SER A 103 -3.77 -1.21 4.60
C SER A 103 -3.98 0.23 4.12
N VAL A 104 -3.62 0.56 2.87
CA VAL A 104 -3.66 1.93 2.32
C VAL A 104 -4.93 2.14 1.51
N TYR A 105 -5.21 1.25 0.56
CA TYR A 105 -6.33 1.34 -0.37
C TYR A 105 -7.24 0.09 -0.37
N GLY A 106 -6.92 -0.92 0.45
CA GLY A 106 -7.80 -2.09 0.61
C GLY A 106 -7.71 -3.10 -0.53
N SER A 107 -6.64 -3.08 -1.33
CA SER A 107 -6.43 -4.05 -2.41
C SER A 107 -6.44 -5.48 -1.88
N ALA A 108 -7.05 -6.41 -2.61
CA ALA A 108 -7.00 -7.83 -2.28
C ALA A 108 -5.62 -8.40 -2.65
N ILE A 109 -4.86 -8.82 -1.65
CA ILE A 109 -3.49 -9.33 -1.81
C ILE A 109 -3.53 -10.87 -1.85
N THR A 110 -2.90 -11.43 -2.87
CA THR A 110 -2.64 -12.87 -3.00
C THR A 110 -1.16 -13.16 -2.86
N TRP A 111 -0.85 -14.36 -2.37
CA TRP A 111 0.52 -14.76 -2.07
C TRP A 111 0.91 -16.04 -2.81
N SER A 112 2.15 -16.11 -3.27
CA SER A 112 2.83 -17.34 -3.68
C SER A 112 4.13 -17.51 -2.89
N SER A 113 4.58 -18.76 -2.78
CA SER A 113 5.76 -19.15 -2.02
C SER A 113 6.63 -20.05 -2.87
N ALA A 114 7.93 -19.80 -2.85
CA ALA A 114 8.95 -20.61 -3.51
C ALA A 114 10.06 -20.94 -2.51
N SER A 115 10.32 -22.23 -2.33
CA SER A 115 11.38 -22.76 -1.48
C SER A 115 12.26 -23.70 -2.30
N GLY A 116 13.58 -23.65 -2.06
CA GLY A 116 14.52 -24.62 -2.63
C GLY A 116 14.56 -25.96 -1.90
N ALA A 117 13.92 -26.06 -0.73
CA ALA A 117 13.89 -27.28 0.09
C ALA A 117 12.47 -27.83 0.20
N SER A 118 12.31 -29.14 0.00
CA SER A 118 11.02 -29.82 0.03
C SER A 118 10.43 -29.96 1.44
N ASP A 119 11.25 -29.83 2.49
CA ASP A 119 10.85 -29.92 3.90
C ASP A 119 10.60 -28.54 4.55
N VAL A 120 10.69 -27.46 3.77
CA VAL A 120 10.41 -26.08 4.20
C VAL A 120 9.29 -25.49 3.37
N ASN A 121 8.24 -25.03 4.05
CA ASN A 121 7.07 -24.45 3.39
C ASN A 121 6.46 -23.32 4.23
N ILE A 122 5.86 -22.35 3.56
CA ILE A 122 5.02 -21.31 4.16
C ILE A 122 3.68 -21.33 3.42
N THR A 123 2.57 -21.57 4.13
CA THR A 123 1.25 -21.59 3.49
C THR A 123 0.85 -20.19 3.03
N THR A 124 0.31 -20.07 1.82
CA THR A 124 -0.09 -18.77 1.25
C THR A 124 -1.60 -18.57 1.17
N THR A 125 -2.37 -19.60 1.54
CA THR A 125 -3.82 -19.59 1.60
C THR A 125 -4.28 -20.10 2.97
N THR A 126 -5.55 -19.83 3.29
CA THR A 126 -6.19 -20.41 4.47
C THR A 126 -6.24 -21.92 4.31
N GLN A 127 -5.71 -22.64 5.30
CA GLN A 127 -5.69 -24.11 5.34
C GLN A 127 -6.05 -24.55 6.76
N ASP A 128 -6.96 -25.52 6.88
CA ASP A 128 -7.40 -26.07 8.17
C ASP A 128 -7.86 -25.01 9.20
N GLY A 129 -8.54 -23.96 8.72
CA GLY A 129 -9.00 -22.84 9.55
C GLY A 129 -7.90 -21.90 10.05
N LYS A 130 -6.65 -22.08 9.63
CA LYS A 130 -5.52 -21.19 9.93
C LYS A 130 -5.32 -20.18 8.81
N ALA A 131 -5.06 -18.94 9.18
CA ALA A 131 -4.70 -17.88 8.24
C ALA A 131 -3.40 -18.25 7.46
N PRO A 132 -3.19 -17.66 6.27
CA PRO A 132 -1.92 -17.76 5.54
C PRO A 132 -0.72 -17.38 6.42
N GLY A 133 0.40 -18.08 6.22
CA GLY A 133 1.67 -17.85 6.93
C GLY A 133 2.04 -18.94 7.94
N VAL A 134 1.43 -20.14 7.85
CA VAL A 134 1.86 -21.29 8.65
C VAL A 134 3.21 -21.78 8.14
N VAL A 135 4.21 -21.82 9.03
CA VAL A 135 5.60 -22.15 8.67
C VAL A 135 5.93 -23.59 9.05
N THR A 136 6.42 -24.36 8.08
CA THR A 136 7.05 -25.67 8.27
C THR A 136 8.56 -25.50 8.22
N ARG A 137 9.24 -25.91 9.30
CA ARG A 137 10.70 -25.79 9.46
C ARG A 137 11.40 -27.12 9.16
N GLY A 138 12.41 -27.05 8.30
CA GLY A 138 13.25 -28.17 7.89
C GLY A 138 14.46 -28.38 8.81
N ALA A 139 15.37 -29.26 8.39
CA ALA A 139 16.58 -29.59 9.15
C ALA A 139 17.70 -28.54 9.02
N ALA A 140 17.64 -27.67 8.01
CA ALA A 140 18.62 -26.60 7.75
C ALA A 140 17.92 -25.24 7.59
N ASP A 141 18.66 -24.16 7.87
CA ASP A 141 18.21 -22.82 7.54
C ASP A 141 17.97 -22.73 6.04
N THR A 142 16.80 -22.23 5.65
CA THR A 142 16.37 -22.23 4.25
C THR A 142 15.78 -20.88 3.88
N THR A 143 16.21 -20.38 2.72
CA THR A 143 15.62 -19.19 2.13
C THR A 143 14.31 -19.53 1.43
N VAL A 144 13.26 -18.77 1.75
CA VAL A 144 11.94 -18.85 1.10
C VAL A 144 11.64 -17.49 0.48
N THR A 145 11.22 -17.49 -0.79
CA THR A 145 10.77 -16.28 -1.48
C THR A 145 9.24 -16.25 -1.47
N LEU A 146 8.67 -15.24 -0.83
CA LEU A 146 7.25 -14.94 -0.91
C LEU A 146 7.00 -13.85 -1.94
N THR A 147 5.96 -14.00 -2.74
CA THR A 147 5.53 -12.96 -3.70
C THR A 147 4.10 -12.57 -3.40
N ALA A 148 3.88 -11.30 -3.10
CA ALA A 148 2.56 -10.69 -2.95
C ALA A 148 2.15 -10.02 -4.26
N SER A 149 0.89 -10.19 -4.68
CA SER A 149 0.36 -9.59 -5.91
C SER A 149 -1.10 -9.18 -5.75
N VAL A 150 -1.59 -8.30 -6.64
CA VAL A 150 -3.00 -7.89 -6.69
C VAL A 150 -3.58 -8.22 -8.06
N ALA A 151 -4.63 -9.03 -8.09
CA ALA A 151 -5.27 -9.48 -9.33
C ALA A 151 -5.85 -8.29 -10.14
N GLY A 152 -5.72 -8.33 -11.46
CA GLY A 152 -6.17 -7.25 -12.34
C GLY A 152 -5.21 -6.05 -12.40
N THR A 153 -4.02 -6.17 -11.78
CA THR A 153 -2.94 -5.19 -11.87
C THR A 153 -1.62 -5.89 -12.23
N THR A 154 -0.61 -5.10 -12.56
CA THR A 154 0.77 -5.56 -12.77
C THR A 154 1.62 -5.46 -11.50
N ALA A 155 1.06 -4.93 -10.41
CA ALA A 155 1.76 -4.70 -9.15
C ALA A 155 2.08 -6.03 -8.45
N SER A 156 3.34 -6.17 -8.03
CA SER A 156 3.86 -7.33 -7.32
C SER A 156 5.03 -6.91 -6.43
N ARG A 157 5.22 -7.60 -5.31
CA ARG A 157 6.34 -7.39 -4.40
C ARG A 157 6.86 -8.70 -3.85
N THR A 158 8.18 -8.87 -3.89
CA THR A 158 8.86 -10.05 -3.37
C THR A 158 9.46 -9.77 -1.99
N PHE A 159 9.44 -10.81 -1.15
CA PHE A 159 10.04 -10.83 0.17
C PHE A 159 10.93 -12.07 0.26
N THR A 160 12.17 -11.87 0.69
CA THR A 160 13.11 -12.96 0.95
C THR A 160 13.15 -13.23 2.44
N LEU A 161 12.74 -14.43 2.83
CA LEU A 161 12.69 -14.86 4.22
C LEU A 161 13.74 -15.95 4.48
N THR A 162 14.29 -15.97 5.69
CA THR A 162 15.14 -17.06 6.20
C THR A 162 14.38 -17.83 7.26
N VAL A 163 13.91 -19.02 6.90
CA VAL A 163 13.28 -19.97 7.83
C VAL A 163 14.36 -20.76 8.53
N LYS A 164 14.41 -20.67 9.87
CA LYS A 164 15.45 -21.34 10.65
C LYS A 164 15.20 -22.83 10.79
N ALA A 165 16.27 -23.62 10.78
CA ALA A 165 16.25 -25.05 11.06
C ALA A 165 15.50 -25.36 12.36
N ARG A 166 14.68 -26.42 12.38
CA ARG A 166 14.05 -26.91 13.62
C ARG A 166 15.14 -27.29 14.64
N PRO A 167 14.94 -27.07 15.95
CA PRO A 167 15.90 -27.50 16.96
C PRO A 167 16.18 -29.01 16.84
N THR A 168 17.46 -29.39 16.89
CA THR A 168 17.86 -30.78 17.10
C THR A 168 17.46 -31.16 18.52
N ALA A 169 16.65 -32.20 18.67
CA ALA A 169 16.33 -32.74 19.98
C ALA A 169 17.62 -33.26 20.62
N THR A 170 18.25 -32.43 21.45
CA THR A 170 19.32 -32.87 22.33
C THR A 170 18.64 -33.66 23.46
N SER A 171 18.92 -34.96 23.53
CA SER A 171 18.42 -35.85 24.57
C SER A 171 19.13 -35.57 25.91
N THR A 172 18.94 -34.38 26.46
CA THR A 172 19.18 -34.11 27.88
C THR A 172 17.89 -33.57 28.47
N TYR A 173 16.90 -34.45 28.53
CA TYR A 173 15.85 -34.40 29.53
C TYR A 173 16.52 -34.58 30.90
N ASP A 174 17.08 -33.50 31.44
CA ASP A 174 17.06 -33.30 32.89
C ASP A 174 15.75 -32.56 33.16
N ALA A 175 14.65 -33.32 33.09
CA ALA A 175 13.36 -32.88 33.58
C ALA A 175 13.49 -32.70 35.09
N GLY A 176 13.97 -31.52 35.49
CA GLY A 176 13.69 -30.94 36.77
C GLY A 176 12.19 -30.79 36.89
N TYR A 177 11.53 -31.87 37.30
CA TYR A 177 10.19 -31.88 37.82
C TYR A 177 10.12 -30.87 38.97
N LEU A 178 9.77 -29.63 38.64
CA LEU A 178 9.35 -28.65 39.63
C LEU A 178 7.94 -29.03 40.09
N TRP A 179 7.86 -30.04 40.97
CA TRP A 179 6.67 -30.29 41.77
C TRP A 179 6.62 -29.21 42.87
N THR A 180 5.91 -28.11 42.63
CA THR A 180 5.42 -27.29 43.74
C THR A 180 4.12 -27.91 44.25
N HIS A 181 4.23 -28.84 45.19
CA HIS A 181 3.11 -29.14 46.09
C HIS A 181 3.01 -28.01 47.12
N PHE A 182 1.88 -27.31 47.14
CA PHE A 182 1.47 -26.53 48.29
C PHE A 182 0.79 -27.47 49.29
N ALA A 183 1.32 -27.58 50.51
CA ALA A 183 0.65 -28.10 51.69
C ALA A 183 1.14 -27.32 52.91
#